data_AF-A0AAW8KZC9-F1
#
_entry.id   AF-A0AAW8KZC9-F1
#
_cell.length_a   1.000
_cell.length_b   1.000
_cell.length_c   1.000
_cell.angle_alpha   90.00
_cell.angle_beta   90.00
_cell.angle_gamma   90.00
#
_symmetry.space_group_name_H-M   'P 1'
#
loop_
_entity.id
_entity.type
_entity.pdbx_description
1 polymer ?
#
loop_
_entity_poly.entity_id
_entity_poly.type
_entity_poly.pdbx_seq_one_letter_code
_entity_poly.pdbx_strand_id
1 'polypeptide(L)'
;MPQLKNYTGSVYGGLGHLLKAYCEANELAIPEQLEQIQNLERFDYVVWRDLLEVIYKLDPKPGLGLEIAKYVQPKHLGIIAYLALSCDNLGEALIRYHDFHRLIYDGSPLVVELQGRYGSIRWEAT
;
A
#
# COMPACT_ATOMS: atom_id res chain seq x y z
N MET A 1 26.82 0.99 -0.88
CA MET A 1 25.50 1.47 -1.37
C MET A 1 24.63 0.25 -1.59
N PRO A 2 23.45 0.11 -0.96
CA PRO A 2 22.54 -0.97 -1.33
C PRO A 2 22.11 -0.70 -2.77
N GLN A 3 22.26 -1.69 -3.66
CA GLN A 3 21.65 -1.63 -4.98
C GLN A 3 20.14 -1.49 -4.77
N LEU A 4 19.60 -0.32 -5.13
CA LEU A 4 18.15 -0.15 -5.24
C LEU A 4 17.66 -1.20 -6.22
N LYS A 5 16.93 -2.20 -5.72
CA LYS A 5 16.22 -3.14 -6.58
C LYS A 5 15.39 -2.31 -7.57
N ASN A 6 15.46 -2.65 -8.85
CA ASN A 6 14.63 -2.04 -9.88
C ASN A 6 13.19 -2.51 -9.66
N TYR A 7 12.50 -1.88 -8.71
CA TYR A 7 11.09 -2.14 -8.48
C TYR A 7 10.31 -1.60 -9.69
N THR A 8 9.84 -2.50 -10.52
CA THR A 8 8.90 -2.21 -11.60
C THR A 8 7.47 -2.26 -11.08
N GLY A 9 6.55 -1.58 -11.75
CA GLY A 9 5.14 -1.59 -11.41
C GLY A 9 4.61 -0.24 -10.94
N SER A 10 3.33 -0.26 -10.60
CA SER A 10 2.48 0.89 -10.33
C SER A 10 1.62 0.64 -9.10
N VAL A 11 1.10 1.72 -8.55
CA VAL A 11 0.31 1.75 -7.32
C VAL A 11 -0.99 2.48 -7.59
N TYR A 12 -2.08 1.99 -6.99
CA TYR A 12 -3.38 2.66 -7.06
C TYR A 12 -3.32 4.07 -6.44
N GLY A 13 -3.92 5.05 -7.12
CA GLY A 13 -3.99 6.45 -6.71
C GLY A 13 -4.57 6.67 -5.31
N GLY A 14 -5.48 5.79 -4.87
CA GLY A 14 -6.03 5.82 -3.50
C GLY A 14 -4.96 5.73 -2.39
N LEU A 15 -3.81 5.13 -2.67
CA LEU A 15 -2.72 5.08 -1.70
C LEU A 15 -2.02 6.45 -1.56
N GLY A 16 -1.97 7.27 -2.63
CA GLY A 16 -1.52 8.66 -2.51
C GLY A 16 -2.43 9.49 -1.59
N HIS A 17 -3.74 9.27 -1.66
CA HIS A 17 -4.70 9.88 -0.72
C HIS A 17 -4.49 9.40 0.73
N LEU A 18 -4.11 8.13 0.93
CA LEU A 18 -3.80 7.59 2.25
C LEU A 18 -2.60 8.31 2.89
N LEU A 19 -1.51 8.53 2.13
CA LEU A 19 -0.36 9.28 2.64
C LEU A 19 -0.75 10.72 2.99
N LYS A 20 -1.61 11.35 2.18
CA LYS A 20 -2.08 12.71 2.45
C LYS A 20 -2.87 12.76 3.75
N ALA A 21 -3.79 11.81 3.94
CA ALA A 21 -4.57 11.68 5.17
C ALA A 21 -3.67 11.48 6.40
N TYR A 22 -2.61 10.68 6.27
CA TYR A 22 -1.61 10.52 7.34
C TYR A 22 -0.90 11.83 7.66
N CYS A 23 -0.40 12.54 6.64
CA CYS A 23 0.29 13.82 6.84
C CYS A 23 -0.63 14.85 7.50
N GLU A 24 -1.86 14.99 7.02
CA GLU A 24 -2.86 15.91 7.57
C GLU A 24 -3.18 15.58 9.04
N ALA A 25 -3.41 14.31 9.37
CA ALA A 25 -3.76 13.90 10.73
C ALA A 25 -2.62 14.04 11.76
N ASN A 26 -1.37 14.06 11.29
CA ASN A 26 -0.18 14.23 12.14
C ASN A 26 0.47 15.61 11.99
N GLU A 27 -0.21 16.57 11.36
CA GLU A 27 0.27 17.95 11.16
C GLU A 27 1.65 18.03 10.47
N LEU A 28 1.92 17.10 9.54
CA LEU A 28 3.16 17.03 8.79
C LEU A 28 3.08 17.88 7.51
N ALA A 29 4.23 18.39 7.06
CA ALA A 29 4.33 19.01 5.74
C ALA A 29 3.95 18.01 4.64
N ILE A 30 3.05 18.41 3.74
CA ILE A 30 2.62 17.60 2.61
C ILE A 30 3.69 17.71 1.51
N PRO A 31 4.32 16.60 1.07
CA PRO A 31 5.30 16.66 -0.01
C PRO A 31 4.65 17.14 -1.32
N GLU A 32 5.29 18.05 -2.05
CA GLU A 32 4.77 18.59 -3.32
C GLU A 32 4.45 17.47 -4.34
N GLN A 33 5.31 16.45 -4.41
CA GLN A 33 5.11 15.29 -5.26
C GLN A 33 3.82 14.52 -4.93
N LEU A 34 3.34 14.59 -3.68
CA LEU A 34 2.08 13.98 -3.28
C LEU A 34 0.87 14.71 -3.86
N GLU A 35 0.96 16.03 -4.01
CA GLU A 35 -0.07 16.86 -4.66
C GLU A 35 -0.15 16.56 -6.15
N GLN A 36 1.01 16.38 -6.80
CA GLN A 36 1.11 16.07 -8.24
C GLN A 36 0.44 14.74 -8.60
N ILE A 37 0.40 13.77 -7.69
CA ILE A 37 -0.18 12.44 -7.94
C ILE A 37 -1.62 12.25 -7.44
N GLN A 38 -2.22 13.22 -6.73
CA GLN A 38 -3.57 13.04 -6.13
C GLN A 38 -4.65 12.68 -7.17
N ASN A 39 -4.57 13.23 -8.38
CA ASN A 39 -5.58 13.04 -9.41
C ASN A 39 -5.27 11.88 -10.37
N LEU A 40 -4.18 11.14 -10.14
CA LEU A 40 -3.81 10.01 -10.98
C LEU A 40 -4.54 8.75 -10.52
N GLU A 41 -5.08 7.99 -11.48
CA GLU A 41 -5.65 6.67 -11.17
C GLU A 41 -4.59 5.69 -10.67
N ARG A 42 -3.38 5.78 -11.22
CA ARG A 42 -2.19 5.02 -10.82
C ARG A 42 -0.94 5.86 -11.01
N PHE A 43 0.11 5.53 -10.27
CA PHE A 43 1.44 6.14 -10.39
C PHE A 43 2.54 5.12 -10.14
N ASP A 44 3.78 5.44 -10.50
CA ASP A 44 4.90 4.50 -10.41
C ASP A 44 5.21 4.10 -8.96
N TYR A 45 5.54 2.82 -8.75
CA TYR A 45 5.90 2.32 -7.43
C TYR A 45 7.16 2.99 -6.86
N VAL A 46 8.09 3.40 -7.71
CA VAL A 46 9.28 4.17 -7.29
C VAL A 46 8.86 5.46 -6.60
N VAL A 47 7.86 6.17 -7.14
CA VAL A 47 7.31 7.39 -6.53
C VAL A 47 6.66 7.07 -5.18
N TRP A 48 5.91 5.97 -5.08
CA TRP A 48 5.34 5.52 -3.80
C TRP A 48 6.40 5.30 -2.72
N ARG A 49 7.44 4.53 -3.05
CA ARG A 49 8.55 4.25 -2.13
C ARG A 49 9.25 5.54 -1.70
N ASP A 50 9.57 6.42 -2.64
CA ASP A 50 10.30 7.66 -2.35
C ASP A 50 9.48 8.58 -1.45
N LEU A 51 8.16 8.65 -1.65
CA LEU A 51 7.25 9.36 -0.75
C LEU A 51 7.24 8.79 0.67
N LEU A 52 7.25 7.46 0.83
CA LEU A 52 7.39 6.83 2.14
C LEU A 52 8.71 7.19 2.84
N GLU A 53 9.81 7.27 2.09
CA GLU A 53 11.11 7.72 2.63
C GLU A 53 11.09 9.20 3.04
N VAL A 54 10.43 10.06 2.27
CA VAL A 54 10.23 11.46 2.63
C VAL A 54 9.41 11.59 3.91
N ILE A 55 8.28 10.88 4.01
CA ILE A 55 7.43 10.90 5.21
C ILE A 55 8.18 10.34 6.41
N TYR A 56 9.00 9.28 6.24
CA TYR A 56 9.84 8.76 7.31
C TYR A 56 10.85 9.77 7.85
N LYS A 57 11.40 10.64 6.98
CA LYS A 57 12.28 11.73 7.44
C LYS A 57 11.53 12.80 8.23
N LEU A 58 10.25 13.03 7.94
CA LEU A 58 9.39 13.96 8.66
C LEU A 58 8.90 13.39 10.00
N ASP A 59 8.67 12.08 10.07
CA ASP A 59 8.14 11.38 11.24
C ASP A 59 8.81 10.01 11.43
N PRO A 60 10.03 9.97 11.99
CA PRO A 60 10.86 8.76 12.07
C PRO A 60 10.37 7.83 13.18
N LYS A 61 9.34 7.04 12.88
CA LYS A 61 8.78 6.02 13.78
C LYS A 61 9.11 4.60 13.34
N PRO A 62 9.47 3.70 14.29
CA PRO A 62 9.52 2.28 14.01
C PRO A 62 8.17 1.80 13.46
N GLY A 63 8.20 1.08 12.34
CA GLY A 63 6.98 0.57 11.73
C GLY A 63 6.05 1.66 11.18
N LEU A 64 6.58 2.77 10.66
CA LEU A 64 5.80 3.86 10.03
C LEU A 64 4.64 3.37 9.13
N GLY A 65 4.86 2.30 8.35
CA GLY A 65 3.81 1.72 7.51
C GLY A 65 2.57 1.27 8.29
N LEU A 66 2.73 0.77 9.53
CA LEU A 66 1.63 0.43 10.43
C LEU A 66 0.92 1.67 10.96
N GLU A 67 1.65 2.75 11.25
CA GLU A 67 1.07 4.03 11.65
C GLU A 67 0.23 4.64 10.52
N ILE A 68 0.75 4.61 9.29
CA ILE A 68 0.00 4.99 8.08
C ILE A 68 -1.23 4.11 7.90
N ALA A 69 -1.11 2.79 8.09
CA ALA A 69 -2.19 1.84 7.88
C ALA A 69 -3.42 2.08 8.79
N LYS A 70 -3.25 2.73 9.95
CA LYS A 70 -4.37 3.12 10.83
C LYS A 70 -5.38 4.06 10.17
N TYR A 71 -4.97 4.78 9.13
CA TYR A 71 -5.79 5.73 8.38
C TYR A 71 -6.43 5.12 7.13
N VAL A 72 -6.25 3.82 6.90
CA VAL A 72 -6.86 3.13 5.75
C VAL A 72 -8.38 3.20 5.84
N GLN A 73 -8.98 3.58 4.71
CA GLN A 73 -10.41 3.56 4.47
C GLN A 73 -10.65 2.85 3.14
N PRO A 74 -11.85 2.29 2.88
CA PRO A 74 -12.12 1.58 1.63
C PRO A 74 -11.77 2.37 0.37
N LYS A 75 -11.99 3.70 0.38
CA LYS A 75 -11.64 4.61 -0.73
C LYS A 75 -10.13 4.60 -1.08
N HIS A 76 -9.25 4.29 -0.12
CA HIS A 76 -7.79 4.27 -0.35
C HIS A 76 -7.33 3.01 -1.09
N LEU A 77 -8.15 1.96 -1.09
CA LEU A 77 -7.84 0.67 -1.72
C LEU A 77 -8.70 0.40 -2.96
N GLY A 78 -9.73 1.21 -3.21
CA GLY A 78 -10.58 1.08 -4.38
C GLY A 78 -11.50 -0.15 -4.29
N ILE A 79 -11.83 -0.73 -5.44
CA ILE A 79 -12.84 -1.81 -5.55
C ILE A 79 -12.53 -3.03 -4.68
N ILE A 80 -11.25 -3.35 -4.48
CA ILE A 80 -10.84 -4.53 -3.71
C ILE A 80 -11.26 -4.45 -2.23
N ALA A 81 -11.28 -3.25 -1.63
CA ALA A 81 -11.75 -3.10 -0.26
C ALA A 81 -13.25 -3.37 -0.17
N TYR A 82 -14.03 -2.92 -1.15
CA TYR A 82 -15.46 -3.21 -1.18
C TYR A 82 -15.74 -4.69 -1.45
N LEU A 83 -14.94 -5.36 -2.29
CA LEU A 83 -15.00 -6.81 -2.45
C LEU A 83 -14.71 -7.53 -1.13
N ALA A 84 -13.64 -7.14 -0.44
CA ALA A 84 -13.29 -7.70 0.87
C ALA A 84 -14.39 -7.47 1.92
N LEU A 85 -14.99 -6.28 1.95
CA LEU A 85 -16.09 -5.95 2.86
C LEU A 85 -17.40 -6.70 2.56
N SER A 86 -17.55 -7.18 1.32
CA SER A 86 -18.71 -8.01 0.93
C SER A 86 -18.53 -9.50 1.23
N CYS A 87 -17.36 -9.92 1.72
CA CYS A 87 -17.08 -11.31 2.06
C CYS A 87 -17.64 -11.67 3.43
N ASP A 88 -18.06 -12.93 3.60
CA ASP A 88 -18.65 -13.40 4.86
C ASP A 88 -17.60 -13.65 5.94
N ASN A 89 -16.34 -13.89 5.53
CA ASN A 89 -15.25 -14.19 6.44
C ASN A 89 -13.88 -13.72 5.91
N LEU A 90 -12.89 -13.71 6.82
CA LEU A 90 -11.51 -13.32 6.49
C LEU A 90 -10.88 -14.21 5.42
N GLY A 91 -11.20 -15.51 5.39
CA GLY A 91 -10.66 -16.43 4.39
C GLY A 91 -11.07 -16.03 2.97
N GLU A 92 -12.35 -15.73 2.77
CA GLU A 92 -12.86 -15.20 1.50
C GLU A 92 -12.22 -13.87 1.12
N ALA A 93 -12.11 -12.94 2.07
CA ALA A 93 -11.46 -11.66 1.84
C ALA A 93 -9.98 -11.83 1.42
N LEU A 94 -9.27 -12.78 2.03
CA LEU A 94 -7.88 -13.11 1.68
C LEU A 94 -7.77 -13.75 0.29
N ILE A 95 -8.73 -14.59 -0.11
CA ILE A 95 -8.80 -15.14 -1.48
C ILE A 95 -9.01 -14.00 -2.48
N ARG A 96 -9.94 -13.08 -2.22
CA ARG A 96 -10.13 -11.89 -3.09
C ARG A 96 -8.88 -11.02 -3.14
N TYR A 97 -8.21 -10.84 -2.02
CA TYR A 97 -6.95 -10.10 -1.97
C TYR A 97 -5.88 -10.81 -2.81
N HIS A 98 -5.73 -12.12 -2.69
CA HIS A 98 -4.81 -12.92 -3.50
C HIS A 98 -5.05 -12.71 -5.00
N ASP A 99 -6.29 -12.89 -5.45
CA ASP A 99 -6.66 -12.84 -6.87
C ASP A 99 -6.51 -11.44 -7.47
N PHE A 100 -6.72 -10.39 -6.67
CA PHE A 100 -6.84 -9.02 -7.16
C PHE A 100 -5.82 -8.02 -6.57
N HIS A 101 -4.79 -8.46 -5.82
CA HIS A 101 -3.80 -7.58 -5.18
C HIS A 101 -3.17 -6.56 -6.14
N ARG A 102 -3.02 -6.95 -7.42
CA ARG A 102 -2.46 -6.11 -8.50
C ARG A 102 -3.28 -4.84 -8.77
N LEU A 103 -4.56 -4.82 -8.40
CA LEU A 103 -5.37 -3.60 -8.42
C LEU A 103 -4.83 -2.53 -7.48
N ILE A 104 -4.22 -2.90 -6.36
CA ILE A 104 -3.54 -1.97 -5.44
C ILE A 104 -2.09 -1.76 -5.86
N TYR A 105 -1.37 -2.85 -6.14
CA TYR A 105 0.08 -2.83 -6.36
C TYR A 105 0.51 -4.00 -7.24
N ASP A 106 1.21 -3.75 -8.35
CA ASP A 106 1.61 -4.77 -9.33
C ASP A 106 3.12 -4.95 -9.51
N GLY A 107 3.93 -4.69 -8.47
CA GLY A 107 5.37 -4.90 -8.52
C GLY A 107 5.83 -6.33 -8.20
N SER A 108 5.69 -6.74 -6.93
CA SER A 108 6.10 -8.07 -6.46
C SER A 108 4.91 -9.04 -6.39
N PRO A 109 5.08 -10.30 -6.83
CA PRO A 109 4.06 -11.33 -6.65
C PRO A 109 3.71 -11.52 -5.17
N LEU A 110 2.41 -11.52 -4.89
CA LEU A 110 1.88 -11.93 -3.60
C LEU A 110 1.85 -13.46 -3.54
N VAL A 111 2.43 -14.03 -2.49
CA VAL A 111 2.39 -15.46 -2.21
C VAL A 111 1.64 -15.70 -0.91
N VAL A 112 0.64 -16.56 -0.98
CA VAL A 112 -0.17 -16.99 0.16
C VAL A 112 -0.01 -18.50 0.30
N GLU A 113 0.46 -18.94 1.46
CA GLU A 113 0.66 -20.36 1.77
C GLU A 113 -0.08 -20.75 3.05
N LEU A 114 -0.79 -21.87 3.00
CA LEU A 114 -1.44 -22.47 4.15
C LEU A 114 -0.76 -23.81 4.48
N GLN A 115 -0.22 -23.92 5.68
CA GLN A 115 0.40 -25.14 6.21
C GLN A 115 -0.29 -25.57 7.49
N GLY A 116 -1.25 -26.50 7.36
CA GLY A 116 -2.05 -26.98 8.47
C GLY A 116 -2.82 -25.85 9.16
N ARG A 117 -2.39 -25.48 10.37
CA ARG A 117 -3.02 -24.41 11.17
C ARG A 117 -2.38 -23.02 10.98
N TYR A 118 -1.35 -22.93 10.15
CA TYR A 118 -0.61 -21.69 9.92
C TYR A 118 -0.86 -21.18 8.50
N GLY A 119 -0.98 -19.87 8.36
CA GLY A 119 -1.00 -19.18 7.09
C GLY A 119 0.14 -18.17 7.02
N SER A 120 0.74 -18.02 5.85
CA SER A 120 1.72 -16.96 5.58
C SER A 120 1.32 -16.18 4.35
N ILE A 121 1.61 -14.88 4.39
CA ILE A 121 1.46 -13.95 3.27
C ILE A 121 2.82 -13.27 3.12
N ARG A 122 3.38 -13.30 1.91
CA ARG A 122 4.66 -12.67 1.61
C ARG A 122 4.65 -12.07 0.22
N TRP A 123 5.59 -11.18 -0.02
CA TRP A 123 5.90 -10.67 -1.35
C TRP A 123 7.25 -11.22 -1.75
N GLU A 124 7.33 -11.82 -2.94
CA GLU A 124 8.61 -12.31 -3.44
C GLU A 124 9.49 -11.15 -3.88
N ALA A 125 10.73 -11.21 -3.41
CA ALA A 125 11.77 -10.29 -3.81
C ALA A 125 12.20 -10.62 -5.24
N THR A 126 11.79 -9.79 -6.20
CA THR A 126 12.39 -9.76 -7.54
C THR A 126 13.82 -9.25 -7.49
#